data_AF-A0A6L8T6H0-F1
#
_entry.id   AF-A0A6L8T6H0-F1
#
_cell.length_a   1.000
_cell.length_b   1.000
_cell.length_c   1.000
_cell.angle_alpha   90.00
_cell.angle_beta   90.00
_cell.angle_gamma   90.00
#
_symmetry.space_group_name_H-M   'P 1'
#
loop_
_entity.id
_entity.type
_entity.pdbx_description
1 polymer ?
#
loop_
_entity_poly.entity_id
_entity_poly.type
_entity_poly.pdbx_seq_one_letter_code
_entity_poly.pdbx_strand_id
1 'polypeptide(L)'
;MRRYKTSKRGLTFSITPDEQYHPGSHYVYEVRKNCIIIRPSEEGMTVSRKKCGEKEKALFDIRQKDVRRAVSTSDYLEMEVKEDRIVVRCVKEVRNRIISLEEVLKEFCISKATLSMAAGLEGQISFDEYLASIAEDTQLENDLKQVFSVMSLFSGAGMLDWAFYKDPAFEIRFACDYDKGACESYRHNIGNHIFHGDVRTVHGNADSYNLIVGGPSCKPFSASNRRKMAGDHQDVDLVNEYIRITKENRPEVFVIENVPQFITCEHGRYMDRVMNGLGNTYEITSAIVRDTDVGGYTLRKRAILIGSRIGLIRLPDKVIHPVRTVREALEKVNPEWFNYTDQTVSRPKTVKKMSCVRQGHNFKDIPELRDNPNMHSDRYYRLDPNSPSPTIVNWRKLPLIHPTENRTLTVAEASALMGFDKDFQFHGSLDSRQQQCGNGCTLAIGKLIKETVKKVLVAFHNKGNVPVID
;
A
#
# COMPACT_ATOMS: atom_id res chain seq x y z
N MET A 1 32.51 -14.67 -17.09
CA MET A 1 31.26 -15.15 -17.74
C MET A 1 31.61 -15.67 -19.13
N ARG A 2 31.09 -16.83 -19.55
CA ARG A 2 31.49 -17.48 -20.81
C ARG A 2 30.30 -17.60 -21.76
N ARG A 3 30.47 -17.16 -23.02
CA ARG A 3 29.44 -17.20 -24.07
C ARG A 3 29.42 -18.58 -24.75
N TYR A 4 28.23 -19.15 -24.92
CA TYR A 4 28.00 -20.44 -25.58
C TYR A 4 27.01 -20.27 -26.75
N LYS A 5 27.18 -21.10 -27.78
CA LYS A 5 26.23 -21.18 -28.89
C LYS A 5 24.97 -21.92 -28.46
N THR A 6 23.82 -21.53 -29.02
CA THR A 6 22.56 -22.24 -28.80
C THR A 6 22.52 -23.57 -29.55
N SER A 7 21.63 -24.46 -29.12
CA SER A 7 21.43 -25.78 -29.71
C SER A 7 19.97 -26.18 -29.68
N LYS A 8 19.46 -26.72 -30.80
CA LYS A 8 18.10 -27.30 -30.88
C LYS A 8 17.95 -28.59 -30.06
N ARG A 9 19.07 -29.20 -29.65
CA ARG A 9 19.09 -30.49 -28.93
C ARG A 9 18.99 -30.35 -27.41
N GLY A 10 19.22 -29.16 -26.87
CA GLY A 10 19.20 -28.90 -25.43
C GLY A 10 20.39 -28.06 -24.97
N LEU A 11 20.63 -28.05 -23.67
CA LEU A 11 21.78 -27.39 -23.05
C LEU A 11 22.87 -28.42 -22.79
N THR A 12 24.01 -28.28 -23.48
CA THR A 12 25.18 -29.14 -23.26
C THR A 12 26.41 -28.30 -23.00
N PHE A 13 27.04 -28.46 -21.84
CA PHE A 13 28.30 -27.79 -21.51
C PHE A 13 29.12 -28.62 -20.53
N SER A 14 30.41 -28.30 -20.42
CA SER A 14 31.30 -28.99 -19.48
C SER A 14 32.14 -28.00 -18.69
N ILE A 15 32.34 -28.28 -17.41
CA ILE A 15 33.19 -27.50 -16.49
C ILE A 15 34.36 -28.35 -15.97
N THR A 16 35.33 -27.71 -15.33
CA THR A 16 36.32 -28.41 -14.52
C THR A 16 35.60 -28.96 -13.28
N PRO A 17 35.75 -30.25 -12.94
CA PRO A 17 35.12 -30.82 -11.76
C PRO A 17 35.52 -30.09 -10.47
N ASP A 18 34.57 -29.96 -9.54
CA ASP A 18 34.77 -29.45 -8.18
C ASP A 18 34.04 -30.37 -7.17
N GLU A 19 33.99 -29.97 -5.90
CA GLU A 19 33.36 -30.76 -4.83
C GLU A 19 31.85 -30.96 -5.04
N GLN A 20 31.17 -30.04 -5.72
CA GLN A 20 29.71 -30.11 -5.94
C GLN A 20 29.36 -30.77 -7.27
N TYR A 21 30.18 -30.55 -8.29
CA TYR A 21 29.92 -30.92 -9.67
C TYR A 21 31.07 -31.74 -10.24
N HIS A 22 31.10 -33.01 -9.87
CA HIS A 22 32.02 -34.00 -10.43
C HIS A 22 31.27 -35.12 -11.16
N PRO A 23 31.90 -35.88 -12.07
CA PRO A 23 31.26 -37.04 -12.68
C PRO A 23 30.66 -37.98 -11.61
N GLY A 24 29.38 -38.31 -11.74
CA GLY A 24 28.62 -39.13 -10.78
C GLY A 24 27.86 -38.34 -9.70
N SER A 25 28.13 -37.05 -9.51
CA SER A 25 27.28 -36.18 -8.68
C SER A 25 25.92 -35.94 -9.36
N HIS A 26 24.93 -35.50 -8.58
CA HIS A 26 23.58 -35.21 -9.07
C HIS A 26 23.26 -33.72 -9.02
N TYR A 27 22.35 -33.30 -9.88
CA TYR A 27 21.86 -31.94 -9.93
C TYR A 27 20.38 -31.90 -10.32
N VAL A 28 19.72 -30.85 -9.87
CA VAL A 28 18.41 -30.44 -10.36
C VAL A 28 18.56 -29.15 -11.16
N TYR A 29 17.63 -28.90 -12.06
CA TYR A 29 17.59 -27.65 -12.80
C TYR A 29 16.20 -27.03 -12.78
N GLU A 30 16.17 -25.72 -12.93
CA GLU A 30 14.97 -24.90 -12.95
C GLU A 30 15.05 -23.98 -14.18
N VAL A 31 14.04 -24.03 -15.05
CA VAL A 31 13.93 -23.10 -16.18
C VAL A 31 13.11 -21.90 -15.76
N ARG A 32 13.75 -20.72 -15.76
CA ARG A 32 13.10 -19.43 -15.61
C ARG A 32 12.99 -18.73 -16.96
N LYS A 33 12.20 -17.66 -17.03
CA LYS A 33 11.86 -16.93 -18.28
C LYS A 33 13.07 -16.70 -19.21
N ASN A 34 14.22 -16.29 -18.66
CA ASN A 34 15.46 -16.01 -19.43
C ASN A 34 16.72 -16.72 -18.90
N CYS A 35 16.60 -17.73 -18.04
CA CYS A 35 17.77 -18.48 -17.56
C CYS A 35 17.43 -19.89 -17.09
N ILE A 36 18.44 -20.75 -17.12
CA ILE A 36 18.40 -22.11 -16.57
C ILE A 36 19.34 -22.11 -15.37
N ILE A 37 18.81 -22.43 -14.19
CA ILE A 37 19.58 -22.52 -12.96
C ILE A 37 19.79 -24.00 -12.64
N ILE A 38 21.03 -24.40 -12.44
CA ILE A 38 21.43 -25.77 -12.07
C ILE A 38 21.99 -25.71 -10.66
N ARG A 39 21.53 -26.60 -9.78
CA ARG A 39 21.94 -26.66 -8.38
C ARG A 39 22.41 -28.08 -8.05
N PRO A 40 23.41 -28.25 -7.16
CA PRO A 40 23.78 -29.58 -6.70
C PRO A 40 22.59 -30.18 -5.94
N SER A 41 22.44 -31.49 -6.00
CA SER A 41 21.40 -32.24 -5.31
C SER A 41 21.89 -33.65 -5.01
N GLU A 42 21.28 -34.31 -4.03
CA GLU A 42 21.53 -35.74 -3.75
C GLU A 42 20.87 -36.64 -4.80
N GLU A 43 19.81 -36.14 -5.46
CA GLU A 43 19.02 -36.85 -6.46
C GLU A 43 18.86 -36.03 -7.76
N GLY A 44 18.23 -36.63 -8.78
CA GLY A 44 17.92 -35.95 -10.05
C GLY A 44 18.84 -36.37 -11.20
N MET A 45 19.32 -35.39 -11.99
CA MET A 45 20.13 -35.68 -13.17
C MET A 45 21.59 -35.91 -12.78
N THR A 46 22.22 -36.93 -13.36
CA THR A 46 23.63 -37.23 -13.10
C THR A 46 24.57 -36.39 -13.97
N VAL A 47 25.61 -35.82 -13.36
CA VAL A 47 26.73 -35.20 -14.06
C VAL A 47 27.53 -36.29 -14.77
N SER A 48 27.56 -36.21 -16.10
CA SER A 48 28.24 -37.20 -16.94
C SER A 48 29.74 -36.94 -17.01
N ARG A 49 30.50 -37.97 -17.36
CA ARG A 49 31.95 -37.86 -17.60
C ARG A 49 32.23 -37.48 -19.05
N LYS A 50 33.09 -36.49 -19.28
CA LYS A 50 33.68 -36.20 -20.60
C LYS A 50 35.20 -36.24 -20.55
N LYS A 51 35.80 -37.19 -21.29
CA LYS A 51 37.25 -37.25 -21.49
C LYS A 51 37.71 -36.16 -22.47
N CYS A 52 38.76 -35.42 -22.11
CA CYS A 52 39.35 -34.38 -22.95
C CYS A 52 40.89 -34.48 -22.84
N GLY A 53 41.48 -35.40 -23.61
CA GLY A 53 42.88 -35.81 -23.42
C GLY A 53 43.06 -36.56 -22.10
N GLU A 54 44.07 -36.19 -21.31
CA GLU A 54 44.32 -36.75 -19.97
C GLU A 54 43.41 -36.17 -18.87
N LYS A 55 42.66 -35.10 -19.16
CA LYS A 55 41.80 -34.42 -18.18
C LYS A 55 40.34 -34.88 -18.30
N GLU A 56 39.70 -35.13 -17.16
CA GLU A 56 38.27 -35.39 -17.08
C GLU A 56 37.49 -34.09 -16.81
N LYS A 57 36.30 -33.97 -17.42
CA LYS A 57 35.37 -32.85 -17.20
C LYS A 57 34.00 -33.33 -16.76
N ALA A 58 33.36 -32.53 -15.92
CA ALA A 58 31.96 -32.66 -15.55
C ALA A 58 31.09 -32.16 -16.71
N LEU A 59 30.30 -33.06 -17.31
CA LEU A 59 29.44 -32.80 -18.46
C LEU A 59 27.98 -32.73 -18.04
N PHE A 60 27.35 -31.62 -18.39
CA PHE A 60 25.92 -31.39 -18.25
C PHE A 60 25.28 -31.54 -19.63
N ASP A 61 24.24 -32.36 -19.73
CA ASP A 61 23.48 -32.57 -20.95
C ASP A 61 21.98 -32.64 -20.63
N ILE A 62 21.30 -31.50 -20.77
CA ILE A 62 19.91 -31.30 -20.37
C ILE A 62 19.06 -31.17 -21.62
N ARG A 63 18.22 -32.18 -21.90
CA ARG A 63 17.48 -32.35 -23.16
C ARG A 63 15.95 -32.26 -23.00
N GLN A 64 15.48 -31.91 -21.81
CA GLN A 64 14.06 -31.78 -21.51
C GLN A 64 13.41 -30.66 -22.35
N LYS A 65 12.08 -30.76 -22.53
CA LYS A 65 11.33 -29.98 -23.54
C LYS A 65 11.36 -28.48 -23.27
N ASP A 66 11.29 -28.11 -22.01
CA ASP A 66 11.40 -26.75 -21.47
C ASP A 66 12.79 -26.14 -21.73
N VAL A 67 13.86 -26.87 -21.44
CA VAL A 67 15.25 -26.44 -21.68
C VAL A 67 15.53 -26.30 -23.17
N ARG A 68 15.11 -27.28 -23.98
CA ARG A 68 15.21 -27.20 -25.45
C ARG A 68 14.54 -25.94 -25.98
N ARG A 69 13.33 -25.64 -25.49
CA ARG A 69 12.59 -24.44 -25.88
C ARG A 69 13.38 -23.18 -25.54
N ALA A 70 13.78 -22.99 -24.27
CA ALA A 70 14.50 -21.82 -23.80
C ALA A 70 15.82 -21.58 -24.56
N VAL A 71 16.61 -22.65 -24.75
CA VAL A 71 17.89 -22.56 -25.48
C VAL A 71 17.67 -22.25 -26.97
N SER A 72 16.70 -22.90 -27.61
CA SER A 72 16.46 -22.73 -29.06
C SER A 72 15.92 -21.36 -29.45
N THR A 73 15.24 -20.68 -28.52
CA THR A 73 14.66 -19.35 -28.75
C THR A 73 15.64 -18.21 -28.42
N SER A 74 16.86 -18.53 -28.02
CA SER A 74 17.90 -17.55 -27.69
C SER A 74 18.86 -17.36 -28.87
N ASP A 75 19.47 -16.17 -28.97
CA ASP A 75 20.54 -15.91 -29.94
C ASP A 75 21.88 -16.45 -29.43
N TYR A 76 22.11 -16.38 -28.12
CA TYR A 76 23.28 -16.97 -27.47
C TYR A 76 23.00 -17.27 -26.00
N LEU A 77 23.90 -18.03 -25.38
CA LEU A 77 23.85 -18.33 -23.96
C LEU A 77 25.04 -17.71 -23.22
N GLU A 78 24.84 -17.28 -21.98
CA GLU A 78 25.91 -16.88 -21.08
C GLU A 78 25.89 -17.73 -19.82
N MET A 79 27.03 -18.30 -19.47
CA MET A 79 27.15 -19.13 -18.28
C MET A 79 28.02 -18.47 -17.22
N GLU A 80 27.56 -18.61 -15.99
CA GLU A 80 28.21 -18.18 -14.77
C GLU A 80 28.13 -19.30 -13.73
N VAL A 81 29.28 -19.75 -13.24
CA VAL A 81 29.37 -20.72 -12.14
C VAL A 81 29.52 -19.90 -10.86
N LYS A 82 28.63 -20.11 -9.89
CA LYS A 82 28.65 -19.51 -8.56
C LYS A 82 28.91 -20.60 -7.52
N GLU A 83 29.18 -20.18 -6.29
CA GLU A 83 29.48 -21.09 -5.17
C GLU A 83 28.37 -22.13 -4.89
N ASP A 84 27.10 -21.83 -5.19
CA ASP A 84 25.96 -22.70 -4.87
C ASP A 84 25.13 -23.15 -6.08
N ARG A 85 25.47 -22.66 -7.29
CA ARG A 85 24.66 -22.89 -8.50
C ARG A 85 25.41 -22.55 -9.78
N ILE A 86 24.98 -23.14 -10.90
CA ILE A 86 25.35 -22.70 -12.25
C ILE A 86 24.16 -21.97 -12.86
N VAL A 87 24.39 -20.77 -13.41
CA VAL A 87 23.37 -19.98 -14.09
C VAL A 87 23.71 -19.90 -15.58
N VAL A 88 22.78 -20.36 -16.42
CA VAL A 88 22.86 -20.23 -17.88
C VAL A 88 21.79 -19.25 -18.35
N ARG A 89 22.18 -18.02 -18.67
CA ARG A 89 21.30 -16.99 -19.23
C ARG A 89 21.05 -17.27 -20.71
N CYS A 90 19.78 -17.21 -21.09
CA CYS A 90 19.25 -17.37 -22.44
C CYS A 90 19.03 -15.97 -23.02
N VAL A 91 19.92 -15.50 -23.90
CA VAL A 91 19.95 -14.10 -24.35
C VAL A 91 19.44 -13.97 -25.78
N LYS A 92 18.52 -13.02 -25.99
CA LYS A 92 18.11 -12.54 -27.31
C LYS A 92 18.68 -11.15 -27.57
N GLU A 93 19.35 -10.96 -28.70
CA GLU A 93 19.77 -9.65 -29.17
C GLU A 93 18.60 -8.94 -29.85
N VAL A 94 18.20 -7.79 -29.30
CA VAL A 94 17.27 -6.90 -29.99
C VAL A 94 18.05 -6.11 -31.04
N ARG A 95 17.81 -6.39 -32.33
CA ARG A 95 18.38 -5.63 -33.45
C ARG A 95 17.29 -4.83 -34.17
N ASN A 96 17.50 -3.53 -34.32
CA ASN A 96 16.72 -2.60 -35.15
C ASN A 96 15.20 -2.81 -35.11
N ARG A 97 14.61 -2.81 -33.91
CA ARG A 97 13.17 -2.66 -33.73
C ARG A 97 12.92 -1.53 -32.75
N ILE A 98 12.08 -0.57 -33.15
CA ILE A 98 11.33 0.25 -32.20
C ILE A 98 10.33 -0.72 -31.57
N ILE A 99 10.71 -1.31 -30.44
CA ILE A 99 9.85 -2.19 -29.65
C ILE A 99 8.99 -1.27 -28.80
N SER A 100 7.67 -1.49 -28.80
CA SER A 100 6.81 -0.72 -27.89
C SER A 100 7.20 -1.04 -26.45
N LEU A 101 7.11 -0.06 -25.55
CA LEU A 101 7.39 -0.29 -24.13
C LEU A 101 6.57 -1.48 -23.59
N GLU A 102 5.36 -1.69 -24.10
CA GLU A 102 4.50 -2.84 -23.78
C GLU A 102 5.10 -4.20 -24.21
N GLU A 103 5.80 -4.27 -25.34
CA GLU A 103 6.49 -5.48 -25.77
C GLU A 103 7.74 -5.76 -24.93
N VAL A 104 8.48 -4.72 -24.51
CA VAL A 104 9.60 -4.85 -23.57
C VAL A 104 9.12 -5.35 -22.20
N LEU A 105 8.00 -4.80 -21.70
CA LEU A 105 7.40 -5.22 -20.42
C LEU A 105 6.84 -6.65 -20.48
N LYS A 106 6.47 -7.15 -21.66
CA LYS A 106 6.11 -8.57 -21.84
C LYS A 106 7.32 -9.50 -21.77
N GLU A 107 8.52 -9.08 -22.18
CA GLU A 107 9.73 -9.93 -22.16
C GLU A 107 10.52 -9.86 -20.84
N PHE A 108 10.53 -8.73 -20.14
CA PHE A 108 11.20 -8.58 -18.84
C PHE A 108 10.15 -8.59 -17.72
N CYS A 109 10.27 -9.47 -16.72
CA CYS A 109 9.44 -9.40 -15.49
C CYS A 109 9.91 -8.22 -14.62
N ILE A 110 9.85 -7.02 -15.17
CA ILE A 110 10.25 -5.78 -14.54
C ILE A 110 9.08 -4.85 -14.76
N SER A 111 8.44 -4.41 -13.66
CA SER A 111 7.31 -3.51 -13.75
C SER A 111 7.66 -2.26 -14.55
N LYS A 112 6.66 -1.68 -15.23
CA LYS A 112 6.82 -0.41 -15.96
C LYS A 112 7.42 0.67 -15.06
N ALA A 113 7.02 0.69 -13.79
CA ALA A 113 7.60 1.58 -12.79
C ALA A 113 9.10 1.33 -12.59
N THR A 114 9.53 0.07 -12.44
CA THR A 114 10.94 -0.31 -12.29
C THR A 114 11.77 0.07 -13.51
N LEU A 115 11.21 -0.11 -14.70
CA LEU A 115 11.85 0.22 -15.97
C LEU A 115 11.95 1.73 -16.18
N SER A 116 10.89 2.48 -15.88
CA SER A 116 10.86 3.94 -15.93
C SER A 116 11.83 4.58 -14.93
N MET A 117 11.97 4.00 -13.73
CA MET A 117 12.98 4.44 -12.75
C MET A 117 14.41 4.19 -13.24
N ALA A 118 14.70 2.99 -13.77
CA ALA A 118 16.02 2.69 -14.33
C ALA A 118 16.37 3.58 -15.54
N ALA A 119 15.35 4.09 -16.24
CA ALA A 119 15.48 5.03 -17.34
C ALA A 119 15.56 6.51 -16.91
N GLY A 120 15.53 6.83 -15.60
CA GLY A 120 15.59 8.21 -15.09
C GLY A 120 14.31 9.02 -15.32
N LEU A 121 13.18 8.36 -15.57
CA LEU A 121 11.85 8.99 -15.76
C LEU A 121 11.10 9.11 -14.43
N GLU A 122 11.78 9.57 -13.39
CA GLU A 122 11.17 9.82 -12.08
C GLU A 122 10.03 10.85 -12.23
N GLY A 123 8.82 10.48 -11.83
CA GLY A 123 7.64 11.35 -11.91
C GLY A 123 6.74 11.19 -13.15
N GLN A 124 6.87 10.11 -13.92
CA GLN A 124 5.92 9.78 -15.01
C GLN A 124 5.10 8.50 -14.75
N ILE A 125 5.17 7.94 -13.55
CA ILE A 125 4.55 6.67 -13.20
C ILE A 125 3.23 6.94 -12.48
N SER A 126 2.13 6.43 -13.04
CA SER A 126 0.81 6.54 -12.43
C SER A 126 0.70 5.71 -11.13
N PHE A 127 -0.29 6.04 -10.29
CA PHE A 127 -0.51 5.31 -9.05
C PHE A 127 -0.76 3.82 -9.27
N ASP A 128 -1.57 3.47 -10.26
CA ASP A 128 -1.91 2.07 -10.53
C ASP A 128 -0.67 1.29 -11.01
N GLU A 129 0.18 1.90 -11.84
CA GLU A 129 1.47 1.30 -12.26
C GLU A 129 2.43 1.13 -11.07
N TYR A 130 2.42 2.08 -10.15
CA TYR A 130 3.20 1.98 -8.94
C TYR A 130 2.69 0.88 -8.00
N LEU A 131 1.38 0.78 -7.76
CA LEU A 131 0.80 -0.32 -6.98
C LEU A 131 1.11 -1.68 -7.64
N ALA A 132 1.00 -1.78 -8.96
CA ALA A 132 1.41 -2.97 -9.71
C ALA A 132 2.88 -3.34 -9.45
N SER A 133 3.78 -2.35 -9.37
CA SER A 133 5.18 -2.61 -9.05
C SER A 133 5.44 -3.16 -7.64
N ILE A 134 4.56 -2.82 -6.68
CA ILE A 134 4.60 -3.41 -5.34
C ILE A 134 4.07 -4.84 -5.38
N ALA A 135 3.05 -5.09 -6.20
CA ALA A 135 2.39 -6.39 -6.34
C ALA A 135 3.18 -7.44 -7.17
N GLU A 136 3.98 -7.02 -8.17
CA GLU A 136 4.53 -7.89 -9.23
C GLU A 136 5.66 -8.87 -8.83
N ASP A 137 5.99 -9.04 -7.55
CA ASP A 137 7.00 -10.02 -7.11
C ASP A 137 6.46 -11.46 -6.94
N THR A 138 5.26 -11.77 -7.43
CA THR A 138 4.59 -13.06 -7.19
C THR A 138 4.13 -13.76 -8.47
N GLN A 139 5.06 -14.07 -9.37
CA GLN A 139 4.88 -15.22 -10.28
C GLN A 139 5.17 -16.54 -9.54
N LEU A 140 4.29 -16.83 -8.58
CA LEU A 140 4.07 -18.15 -7.98
C LEU A 140 2.62 -18.18 -7.44
N GLU A 141 1.68 -17.64 -8.24
CA GLU A 141 0.26 -17.90 -8.03
C GLU A 141 -0.05 -19.26 -8.66
N ASN A 142 0.23 -20.32 -7.92
CA ASN A 142 -0.47 -21.60 -7.99
C ASN A 142 -0.10 -22.39 -6.75
N ASP A 143 -0.93 -22.25 -5.72
CA ASP A 143 -1.56 -23.31 -4.94
C ASP A 143 -1.85 -22.79 -3.52
N LEU A 144 -3.15 -22.62 -3.24
CA LEU A 144 -3.78 -21.98 -2.07
C LEU A 144 -3.85 -20.44 -2.11
N LYS A 145 -5.03 -19.90 -2.43
CA LYS A 145 -5.38 -18.49 -2.13
C LYS A 145 -5.37 -18.32 -0.61
N GLN A 146 -4.26 -17.86 -0.06
CA GLN A 146 -4.20 -17.54 1.37
C GLN A 146 -5.01 -16.26 1.63
N VAL A 147 -5.96 -16.36 2.54
CA VAL A 147 -6.80 -15.25 2.99
C VAL A 147 -6.30 -14.83 4.37
N PHE A 148 -5.80 -13.60 4.47
CA PHE A 148 -5.27 -13.05 5.72
C PHE A 148 -6.38 -12.46 6.57
N SER A 149 -6.45 -12.88 7.83
CA SER A 149 -7.44 -12.37 8.78
C SER A 149 -7.04 -10.99 9.31
N VAL A 150 -7.99 -10.05 9.28
CA VAL A 150 -7.81 -8.65 9.70
C VAL A 150 -8.74 -8.32 10.87
N MET A 151 -8.18 -7.69 11.89
CA MET A 151 -8.92 -6.97 12.94
C MET A 151 -8.74 -5.47 12.73
N SER A 152 -9.85 -4.74 12.58
CA SER A 152 -9.84 -3.28 12.47
C SER A 152 -10.31 -2.64 13.78
N LEU A 153 -9.54 -1.70 14.31
CA LEU A 153 -9.86 -0.96 15.52
C LEU A 153 -10.03 0.52 15.18
N PHE A 154 -11.00 1.19 15.80
CA PHE A 154 -11.34 2.59 15.48
C PHE A 154 -11.71 2.74 14.00
N SER A 155 -12.50 1.81 13.49
CA SER A 155 -12.73 1.61 12.06
C SER A 155 -13.46 2.78 11.39
N GLY A 156 -14.15 3.61 12.16
CA GLY A 156 -14.99 4.68 11.67
C GLY A 156 -16.01 4.16 10.65
N ALA A 157 -16.20 4.92 9.56
CA ALA A 157 -17.06 4.50 8.46
C ALA A 157 -16.47 3.35 7.61
N GLY A 158 -15.26 2.90 7.90
CA GLY A 158 -14.56 1.85 7.14
C GLY A 158 -13.69 2.38 6.01
N MET A 159 -13.29 3.65 6.03
CA MET A 159 -12.53 4.24 4.91
C MET A 159 -11.12 3.63 4.74
N LEU A 160 -10.41 3.33 5.83
CA LEU A 160 -9.14 2.59 5.77
C LEU A 160 -9.38 1.13 5.35
N ASP A 161 -10.35 0.49 6.01
CA ASP A 161 -10.76 -0.89 5.80
C ASP A 161 -11.18 -1.19 4.35
N TRP A 162 -11.76 -0.21 3.65
CA TRP A 162 -12.24 -0.38 2.27
C TRP A 162 -11.18 -0.93 1.32
N ALA A 163 -9.91 -0.51 1.48
CA ALA A 163 -8.81 -0.99 0.66
C ALA A 163 -8.50 -2.48 0.89
N PHE A 164 -8.71 -2.97 2.13
CA PHE A 164 -8.57 -4.38 2.49
C PHE A 164 -9.78 -5.19 2.07
N TYR A 165 -11.00 -4.67 2.32
CA TYR A 165 -12.26 -5.31 1.94
C TYR A 165 -12.37 -5.60 0.44
N LYS A 166 -11.87 -4.69 -0.40
CA LYS A 166 -11.89 -4.86 -1.86
C LYS A 166 -10.85 -5.85 -2.38
N ASP A 167 -9.94 -6.35 -1.54
CA ASP A 167 -8.90 -7.31 -1.95
C ASP A 167 -9.22 -8.71 -1.40
N PRO A 168 -9.43 -9.72 -2.26
CA PRO A 168 -9.79 -11.07 -1.83
C PRO A 168 -8.70 -11.79 -1.02
N ALA A 169 -7.49 -11.24 -0.94
CA ALA A 169 -6.43 -11.74 -0.06
C ALA A 169 -6.66 -11.41 1.42
N PHE A 170 -7.66 -10.60 1.75
CA PHE A 170 -7.95 -10.20 3.12
C PHE A 170 -9.39 -10.48 3.52
N GLU A 171 -9.59 -10.89 4.77
CA GLU A 171 -10.89 -11.08 5.40
C GLU A 171 -10.91 -10.27 6.70
N ILE A 172 -11.76 -9.24 6.76
CA ILE A 172 -11.96 -8.48 8.00
C ILE A 172 -12.94 -9.24 8.88
N ARG A 173 -12.42 -9.93 9.90
CA ARG A 173 -13.25 -10.76 10.80
C ARG A 173 -13.83 -9.98 11.97
N PHE A 174 -13.19 -8.88 12.34
CA PHE A 174 -13.66 -8.00 13.41
C PHE A 174 -13.35 -6.55 13.09
N ALA A 175 -14.31 -5.68 13.37
CA ALA A 175 -14.15 -4.24 13.34
C ALA A 175 -14.77 -3.62 14.59
N CYS A 176 -14.28 -2.48 15.05
CA CYS A 176 -14.85 -1.81 16.23
C CYS A 176 -14.85 -0.30 16.06
N ASP A 177 -16.00 0.31 16.34
CA ASP A 177 -16.11 1.76 16.54
C ASP A 177 -17.23 2.07 17.54
N TYR A 178 -17.13 3.22 18.21
CA TYR A 178 -18.12 3.68 19.20
C TYR A 178 -19.16 4.60 18.58
N ASP A 179 -18.89 5.22 17.41
CA ASP A 179 -19.82 6.12 16.76
C ASP A 179 -20.88 5.33 15.98
N LYS A 180 -22.13 5.49 16.39
CA LYS A 180 -23.27 4.81 15.78
C LYS A 180 -23.40 5.08 14.28
N GLY A 181 -23.25 6.33 13.84
CA GLY A 181 -23.40 6.71 12.44
C GLY A 181 -22.27 6.15 11.57
N ALA A 182 -21.05 6.11 12.11
CA ALA A 182 -19.92 5.46 11.48
C ALA A 182 -20.14 3.94 11.34
N CYS A 183 -20.64 3.29 12.38
CA CYS A 183 -21.00 1.86 12.33
C CYS A 183 -22.12 1.58 11.31
N GLU A 184 -23.11 2.46 11.16
CA GLU A 184 -24.15 2.35 10.12
C GLU A 184 -23.53 2.38 8.71
N SER A 185 -22.64 3.34 8.44
CA SER A 185 -21.91 3.41 7.17
C SER A 185 -21.05 2.16 6.95
N TYR A 186 -20.33 1.72 7.97
CA TYR A 186 -19.47 0.54 7.89
C TYR A 186 -20.28 -0.71 7.51
N ARG A 187 -21.43 -0.95 8.18
CA ARG A 187 -22.28 -2.11 7.91
C ARG A 187 -22.78 -2.16 6.47
N HIS A 188 -23.13 -0.99 5.94
CA HIS A 188 -23.60 -0.88 4.56
C HIS A 188 -22.50 -1.16 3.53
N ASN A 189 -21.30 -0.64 3.78
CA ASN A 189 -20.19 -0.73 2.83
C ASN A 189 -19.44 -2.07 2.90
N ILE A 190 -19.16 -2.57 4.10
CA ILE A 190 -18.20 -3.66 4.34
C ILE A 190 -18.88 -4.88 4.94
N GLY A 191 -19.63 -4.73 6.03
CA GLY A 191 -20.33 -5.86 6.63
C GLY A 191 -20.74 -5.71 8.09
N ASN A 192 -21.55 -6.66 8.56
CA ASN A 192 -22.17 -6.64 9.89
C ASN A 192 -21.25 -7.08 11.04
N HIS A 193 -20.01 -7.48 10.76
CA HIS A 193 -19.02 -7.89 11.77
C HIS A 193 -18.48 -6.74 12.63
N ILE A 194 -18.84 -5.49 12.32
CA ILE A 194 -18.47 -4.35 13.17
C ILE A 194 -19.23 -4.36 14.51
N PHE A 195 -18.46 -4.42 15.58
CA PHE A 195 -18.90 -4.18 16.93
C PHE A 195 -19.09 -2.68 17.17
N HIS A 196 -20.31 -2.32 17.57
CA HIS A 196 -20.63 -0.95 17.98
C HIS A 196 -20.48 -0.83 19.49
N GLY A 197 -19.35 -0.27 19.96
CA GLY A 197 -19.04 -0.16 21.37
C GLY A 197 -17.69 0.50 21.65
N ASP A 198 -17.38 0.69 22.93
CA ASP A 198 -16.08 1.23 23.36
C ASP A 198 -15.00 0.14 23.22
N VAL A 199 -13.90 0.48 22.56
CA VAL A 199 -12.73 -0.40 22.37
C VAL A 199 -12.18 -0.95 23.68
N ARG A 200 -12.36 -0.26 24.80
CA ARG A 200 -11.95 -0.72 26.15
C ARG A 200 -12.63 -2.01 26.58
N THR A 201 -13.78 -2.30 26.01
CA THR A 201 -14.56 -3.53 26.27
C THR A 201 -14.18 -4.67 25.32
N VAL A 202 -13.30 -4.41 24.35
CA VAL A 202 -12.80 -5.40 23.40
C VAL A 202 -11.59 -6.10 24.00
N HIS A 203 -11.60 -7.43 23.96
CA HIS A 203 -10.51 -8.28 24.42
C HIS A 203 -10.04 -9.17 23.27
N GLY A 204 -8.79 -9.61 23.33
CA GLY A 204 -8.27 -10.63 22.42
C GLY A 204 -9.04 -11.94 22.55
N ASN A 205 -9.18 -12.62 21.41
CA ASN A 205 -9.81 -13.93 21.33
C ASN A 205 -8.76 -15.01 21.02
N ALA A 206 -9.13 -16.28 21.10
CA ALA A 206 -8.27 -17.41 20.75
C ALA A 206 -7.93 -17.47 19.25
N ASP A 207 -8.79 -16.90 18.39
CA ASP A 207 -8.57 -16.88 16.95
C ASP A 207 -7.46 -15.88 16.56
N SER A 208 -6.44 -16.38 15.87
CA SER A 208 -5.31 -15.56 15.46
C SER A 208 -5.66 -14.64 14.29
N TYR A 209 -5.18 -13.40 14.39
CA TYR A 209 -5.24 -12.41 13.32
C TYR A 209 -3.87 -12.31 12.65
N ASN A 210 -3.81 -12.28 11.32
CA ASN A 210 -2.56 -11.97 10.63
C ASN A 210 -2.24 -10.47 10.76
N LEU A 211 -3.28 -9.62 10.74
CA LEU A 211 -3.14 -8.18 10.69
C LEU A 211 -4.09 -7.47 11.67
N ILE A 212 -3.56 -6.49 12.40
CA ILE A 212 -4.39 -5.47 13.06
C ILE A 212 -4.17 -4.12 12.37
N VAL A 213 -5.23 -3.42 12.02
CA VAL A 213 -5.18 -2.04 11.51
C VAL A 213 -6.04 -1.12 12.37
N GLY A 214 -5.68 0.16 12.47
CA GLY A 214 -6.56 1.13 13.10
C GLY A 214 -5.99 2.53 13.25
N GLY A 215 -6.88 3.46 13.61
CA GLY A 215 -6.56 4.87 13.81
C GLY A 215 -6.98 5.37 15.19
N PRO A 216 -6.24 5.03 16.27
CA PRO A 216 -6.59 5.46 17.63
C PRO A 216 -6.65 6.99 17.72
N SER A 217 -7.75 7.49 18.28
CA SER A 217 -7.99 8.93 18.44
C SER A 217 -6.92 9.58 19.31
N CYS A 218 -6.30 10.65 18.80
CA CYS A 218 -5.34 11.50 19.52
C CYS A 218 -5.93 12.91 19.79
N LYS A 219 -7.22 12.97 20.15
CA LYS A 219 -7.95 14.22 20.44
C LYS A 219 -7.35 15.16 21.52
N PRO A 220 -6.55 14.74 22.52
CA PRO A 220 -6.09 15.65 23.57
C PRO A 220 -5.19 16.79 23.07
N PHE A 221 -4.45 16.60 21.97
CA PHE A 221 -3.36 17.52 21.57
C PHE A 221 -3.36 17.94 20.10
N SER A 222 -4.54 17.93 19.44
CA SER A 222 -4.70 18.71 18.20
C SER A 222 -4.24 20.16 18.44
N ALA A 223 -3.69 20.85 17.43
CA ALA A 223 -3.11 22.19 17.58
C ALA A 223 -4.04 23.22 18.25
N SER A 224 -5.35 22.95 18.23
CA SER A 224 -6.47 23.65 18.86
C SER A 224 -6.64 23.44 20.38
N ASN A 225 -6.07 22.38 20.98
CA ASN A 225 -6.26 22.00 22.39
C ASN A 225 -5.03 22.22 23.29
N ARG A 226 -4.06 23.03 22.87
CA ARG A 226 -2.79 23.36 23.58
C ARG A 226 -2.90 23.83 25.05
N ARG A 227 -4.10 23.98 25.61
CA ARG A 227 -4.35 24.55 26.96
C ARG A 227 -4.80 23.55 28.03
N LYS A 228 -5.05 22.27 27.74
CA LYS A 228 -5.42 21.29 28.78
C LYS A 228 -4.32 20.24 28.97
N MET A 229 -3.76 20.21 30.17
CA MET A 229 -2.62 19.38 30.59
C MET A 229 -2.89 17.87 30.41
N ALA A 230 -1.83 17.15 30.05
CA ALA A 230 -1.78 15.75 29.61
C ALA A 230 -1.83 14.67 30.69
N GLY A 231 -2.22 15.01 31.92
CA GLY A 231 -2.30 14.05 33.01
C GLY A 231 -3.51 13.11 32.92
N ASP A 232 -4.68 13.64 32.53
CA ASP A 232 -5.99 13.00 32.81
C ASP A 232 -6.90 12.83 31.58
N HIS A 233 -6.41 12.95 30.34
CA HIS A 233 -7.31 12.87 29.18
C HIS A 233 -7.68 11.42 28.86
N GLN A 234 -8.99 11.10 28.86
CA GLN A 234 -9.53 9.78 28.50
C GLN A 234 -9.13 9.27 27.10
N ASP A 235 -8.57 10.09 26.22
CA ASP A 235 -8.12 9.68 24.89
C ASP A 235 -6.64 9.21 24.89
N VAL A 236 -5.84 9.57 25.91
CA VAL A 236 -4.50 8.98 26.14
C VAL A 236 -4.59 7.46 26.31
N ASP A 237 -5.72 7.02 26.84
CA ASP A 237 -6.09 5.64 27.06
C ASP A 237 -6.23 4.84 25.75
N LEU A 238 -6.72 5.45 24.67
CA LEU A 238 -7.08 4.72 23.44
C LEU A 238 -5.86 4.15 22.70
N VAL A 239 -4.70 4.80 22.79
CA VAL A 239 -3.44 4.25 22.26
C VAL A 239 -2.98 3.06 23.10
N ASN A 240 -3.17 3.11 24.42
CA ASN A 240 -2.87 1.98 25.30
C ASN A 240 -3.81 0.80 25.02
N GLU A 241 -5.08 1.06 24.72
CA GLU A 241 -6.04 0.02 24.33
C GLU A 241 -5.65 -0.64 23.01
N TYR A 242 -5.21 0.13 22.00
CA TYR A 242 -4.65 -0.44 20.77
C TYR A 242 -3.44 -1.35 21.06
N ILE A 243 -2.50 -0.90 21.92
CA ILE A 243 -1.33 -1.67 22.33
C ILE A 243 -1.74 -2.93 23.08
N ARG A 244 -2.68 -2.84 24.02
CA ARG A 244 -3.21 -3.95 24.82
C ARG A 244 -3.80 -5.02 23.92
N ILE A 245 -4.72 -4.65 23.03
CA ILE A 245 -5.37 -5.58 22.10
C ILE A 245 -4.34 -6.20 21.14
N THR A 246 -3.34 -5.43 20.70
CA THR A 246 -2.23 -5.94 19.87
C THR A 246 -1.37 -6.97 20.62
N LYS A 247 -1.14 -6.78 21.93
CA LYS A 247 -0.42 -7.74 22.77
C LYS A 247 -1.21 -9.02 23.02
N GLU A 248 -2.52 -8.89 23.21
CA GLU A 248 -3.42 -10.03 23.46
C GLU A 248 -3.54 -10.92 22.20
N ASN A 249 -3.77 -10.33 21.03
CA ASN A 249 -3.98 -11.08 19.79
C ASN A 249 -2.69 -11.45 19.05
N ARG A 250 -1.59 -10.77 19.36
CA ARG A 250 -0.26 -10.99 18.75
C ARG A 250 -0.34 -11.19 17.22
N PRO A 251 -0.79 -10.21 16.41
CA PRO A 251 -0.81 -10.37 14.95
C PRO A 251 0.60 -10.43 14.35
N GLU A 252 0.76 -10.95 13.13
CA GLU A 252 2.06 -10.91 12.44
C GLU A 252 2.49 -9.47 12.14
N VAL A 253 1.53 -8.65 11.74
CA VAL A 253 1.71 -7.24 11.40
C VAL A 253 0.64 -6.39 12.10
N PHE A 254 1.00 -5.19 12.55
CA PHE A 254 0.03 -4.16 12.92
C PHE A 254 0.30 -2.85 12.19
N VAL A 255 -0.75 -2.05 11.94
CA VAL A 255 -0.65 -0.73 11.33
C VAL A 255 -1.46 0.30 12.12
N ILE A 256 -0.80 1.39 12.51
CA ILE A 256 -1.45 2.56 13.10
C ILE A 256 -1.43 3.69 12.07
N GLU A 257 -2.61 4.15 11.65
CA GLU A 257 -2.78 5.37 10.88
C GLU A 257 -3.10 6.54 11.82
N ASN A 258 -2.41 7.67 11.68
CA ASN A 258 -2.69 8.84 12.51
C ASN A 258 -2.26 10.16 11.87
N VAL A 259 -2.53 11.29 12.53
CA VAL A 259 -2.04 12.60 12.13
C VAL A 259 -0.50 12.69 12.26
N PRO A 260 0.21 13.51 11.47
CA PRO A 260 1.68 13.64 11.55
C PRO A 260 2.21 13.98 12.95
N GLN A 261 1.42 14.75 13.70
CA GLN A 261 1.67 15.11 15.08
C GLN A 261 1.81 13.91 16.02
N PHE A 262 1.27 12.74 15.66
CA PHE A 262 1.43 11.52 16.46
C PHE A 262 2.92 11.16 16.68
N ILE A 263 3.78 11.44 15.70
CA ILE A 263 5.22 11.18 15.79
C ILE A 263 5.94 12.25 16.63
N THR A 264 5.50 13.51 16.57
CA THR A 264 6.28 14.67 17.05
C THR A 264 5.70 15.39 18.28
N CYS A 265 4.43 15.20 18.61
CA CYS A 265 3.80 15.86 19.77
C CYS A 265 4.35 15.33 21.10
N GLU A 266 4.36 16.22 22.10
CA GLU A 266 4.86 15.93 23.45
C GLU A 266 6.25 15.28 23.49
N HIS A 267 7.18 15.74 22.65
CA HIS A 267 8.52 15.17 22.54
C HIS A 267 8.55 13.70 22.08
N GLY A 268 7.51 13.23 21.38
CA GLY A 268 7.45 11.86 20.84
C GLY A 268 6.74 10.85 21.74
N ARG A 269 6.09 11.28 22.83
CA ARG A 269 5.51 10.38 23.84
C ARG A 269 4.58 9.28 23.29
N TYR A 270 3.78 9.55 22.25
CA TYR A 270 2.92 8.52 21.66
C TYR A 270 3.71 7.46 20.89
N MET A 271 4.71 7.89 20.12
CA MET A 271 5.67 6.97 19.51
C MET A 271 6.40 6.18 20.60
N ASP A 272 6.89 6.84 21.64
CA ASP A 272 7.60 6.19 22.75
C ASP A 272 6.71 5.15 23.45
N ARG A 273 5.41 5.42 23.62
CA ARG A 273 4.46 4.43 24.17
C ARG A 273 4.32 3.21 23.29
N VAL A 274 4.19 3.39 21.97
CA VAL A 274 4.11 2.28 21.02
C VAL A 274 5.43 1.49 21.02
N MET A 275 6.58 2.18 21.00
CA MET A 275 7.91 1.56 21.05
C MET A 275 8.15 0.80 22.36
N ASN A 276 7.83 1.39 23.51
CA ASN A 276 7.96 0.75 24.83
C ASN A 276 6.96 -0.40 25.00
N GLY A 277 5.76 -0.27 24.40
CA GLY A 277 4.70 -1.26 24.48
C GLY A 277 4.96 -2.47 23.59
N LEU A 278 5.41 -2.26 22.35
CA LEU A 278 5.44 -3.28 21.30
C LEU A 278 6.82 -3.51 20.69
N GLY A 279 7.79 -2.61 20.87
CA GLY A 279 9.10 -2.65 20.22
C GLY A 279 9.99 -3.83 20.62
N ASN A 280 9.75 -4.46 21.79
CA ASN A 280 10.42 -5.69 22.18
C ASN A 280 9.90 -6.93 21.44
N THR A 281 8.75 -6.82 20.77
CA THR A 281 8.07 -7.93 20.09
C THR A 281 7.97 -7.71 18.58
N TYR A 282 7.95 -6.45 18.14
CA TYR A 282 7.79 -6.07 16.74
C TYR A 282 8.91 -5.13 16.32
N GLU A 283 9.40 -5.33 15.10
CA GLU A 283 10.20 -4.34 14.39
C GLU A 283 9.27 -3.25 13.86
N ILE A 284 9.44 -2.02 14.37
CA ILE A 284 8.52 -0.91 14.10
C ILE A 284 9.20 0.14 13.23
N THR A 285 8.53 0.53 12.15
CA THR A 285 8.92 1.67 11.32
C THR A 285 7.79 2.68 11.25
N SER A 286 8.11 3.90 10.79
CA SER A 286 7.12 4.94 10.58
C SER A 286 7.49 5.85 9.42
N ALA A 287 6.49 6.38 8.74
CA ALA A 287 6.66 7.39 7.71
C ALA A 287 5.51 8.41 7.72
N ILE A 288 5.78 9.63 7.25
CA ILE A 288 4.74 10.63 6.96
C ILE A 288 4.43 10.55 5.48
N VAL A 289 3.21 10.15 5.15
CA VAL A 289 2.71 10.04 3.77
C VAL A 289 1.77 11.19 3.49
N ARG A 290 1.99 11.90 2.37
CA ARG A 290 1.02 12.84 1.82
C ARG A 290 0.18 12.13 0.77
N ASP A 291 -1.13 12.34 0.81
CA ASP A 291 -2.10 11.66 -0.06
C ASP A 291 -1.80 11.87 -1.56
N THR A 292 -1.46 13.08 -1.98
CA THR A 292 -1.01 13.35 -3.36
C THR A 292 0.29 12.64 -3.75
N ASP A 293 1.17 12.35 -2.81
CA ASP A 293 2.43 11.63 -3.10
C ASP A 293 2.16 10.17 -3.41
N VAL A 294 0.97 9.68 -3.09
CA VAL A 294 0.54 8.30 -3.34
C VAL A 294 -0.66 8.26 -4.28
N GLY A 295 -0.85 9.27 -5.13
CA GLY A 295 -1.88 9.25 -6.17
C GLY A 295 -3.28 9.66 -5.73
N GLY A 296 -3.42 10.24 -4.53
CA GLY A 296 -4.66 10.85 -4.04
C GLY A 296 -4.87 12.27 -4.56
N TYR A 297 -5.94 12.90 -4.09
CA TYR A 297 -6.40 14.22 -4.54
C TYR A 297 -6.14 15.34 -3.52
N THR A 298 -5.62 15.01 -2.34
CA THR A 298 -5.53 15.95 -1.22
C THR A 298 -4.10 16.19 -0.73
N LEU A 299 -3.84 17.37 -0.20
CA LEU A 299 -2.58 17.70 0.49
C LEU A 299 -2.52 17.11 1.91
N ARG A 300 -3.42 16.17 2.25
CA ARG A 300 -3.50 15.55 3.58
C ARG A 300 -2.26 14.73 3.86
N LYS A 301 -1.67 14.95 5.03
CA LYS A 301 -0.56 14.14 5.55
C LYS A 301 -1.03 13.22 6.66
N ARG A 302 -0.46 12.01 6.70
CA ARG A 302 -0.70 11.01 7.75
C ARG A 302 0.61 10.36 8.18
N ALA A 303 0.77 10.17 9.48
CA ALA A 303 1.78 9.30 10.05
C ALA A 303 1.25 7.86 9.95
N ILE A 304 2.02 6.99 9.32
CA ILE A 304 1.74 5.56 9.28
C ILE A 304 2.84 4.86 10.05
N LEU A 305 2.48 4.11 11.09
CA LEU A 305 3.39 3.24 11.83
C LEU A 305 3.06 1.80 11.48
N ILE A 306 4.09 1.01 11.18
CA ILE A 306 3.94 -0.42 10.87
C ILE A 306 4.86 -1.18 11.81
N GLY A 307 4.31 -2.13 12.56
CA GLY A 307 5.09 -3.09 13.35
C GLY A 307 4.94 -4.49 12.80
N SER A 308 6.02 -5.25 12.72
CA SER A 308 6.04 -6.60 12.16
C SER A 308 6.88 -7.55 12.99
N ARG A 309 6.43 -8.80 13.15
CA ARG A 309 7.23 -9.91 13.69
C ARG A 309 7.87 -10.77 12.61
N ILE A 310 7.48 -10.55 11.36
CA ILE A 310 7.88 -11.35 10.20
C ILE A 310 8.95 -10.64 9.36
N GLY A 311 9.66 -9.70 9.98
CA GLY A 311 10.74 -8.89 9.41
C GLY A 311 10.36 -7.43 9.19
N LEU A 312 11.39 -6.58 9.07
CA LEU A 312 11.25 -5.13 8.91
C LEU A 312 10.42 -4.76 7.67
N ILE A 313 9.35 -3.99 7.88
CA ILE A 313 8.54 -3.41 6.80
C ILE A 313 8.88 -1.93 6.71
N ARG A 314 9.26 -1.45 5.52
CA ARG A 314 9.44 -0.02 5.28
C ARG A 314 8.37 0.46 4.30
N LEU A 315 7.75 1.58 4.62
CA LEU A 315 6.93 2.27 3.64
C LEU A 315 7.85 2.82 2.54
N PRO A 316 7.41 2.74 1.28
CA PRO A 316 8.21 3.23 0.19
C PRO A 316 8.21 4.77 0.13
N ASP A 317 9.38 5.37 -0.08
CA ASP A 317 9.62 6.82 -0.01
C ASP A 317 9.19 7.61 -1.27
N LYS A 318 8.23 7.12 -2.06
CA LYS A 318 8.02 7.63 -3.43
C LYS A 318 6.88 8.63 -3.55
N VAL A 319 7.12 9.62 -4.43
CA VAL A 319 6.13 10.59 -4.90
C VAL A 319 5.63 10.15 -6.28
N ILE A 320 4.32 9.99 -6.40
CA ILE A 320 3.61 9.59 -7.61
C ILE A 320 3.12 10.82 -8.35
N HIS A 321 3.25 10.79 -9.67
CA HIS A 321 2.92 11.90 -10.56
C HIS A 321 2.20 11.38 -11.82
N PRO A 322 1.33 12.17 -12.48
CA PRO A 322 0.95 13.54 -12.11
C PRO A 322 0.06 13.58 -10.86
N VAL A 323 0.09 14.73 -10.18
CA VAL A 323 -0.76 14.94 -9.01
C VAL A 323 -2.20 15.15 -9.47
N ARG A 324 -3.15 14.48 -8.82
CA ARG A 324 -4.56 14.58 -9.17
C ARG A 324 -5.19 15.88 -8.66
N THR A 325 -6.16 16.38 -9.41
CA THR A 325 -6.76 17.71 -9.18
C THR A 325 -8.19 17.64 -8.63
N VAL A 326 -8.66 18.74 -8.04
CA VAL A 326 -10.05 18.88 -7.61
C VAL A 326 -11.03 18.62 -8.77
N ARG A 327 -10.73 19.14 -9.97
CA ARG A 327 -11.57 18.92 -11.16
C ARG A 327 -11.77 17.44 -11.45
N GLU A 328 -10.68 16.67 -11.51
CA GLU A 328 -10.73 15.24 -11.80
C GLU A 328 -11.53 14.44 -10.76
N ALA A 329 -11.53 14.86 -9.50
CA ALA A 329 -12.36 14.24 -8.47
C ALA A 329 -13.85 14.59 -8.66
N LEU A 330 -14.15 15.89 -8.83
CA LEU A 330 -15.54 16.36 -8.87
C LEU A 330 -16.27 15.98 -10.17
N GLU A 331 -15.56 15.80 -11.29
CA GLU A 331 -16.15 15.36 -12.56
C GLU A 331 -16.79 13.96 -12.49
N LYS A 332 -16.38 13.14 -11.51
CA LYS A 332 -16.97 11.80 -11.27
C LYS A 332 -18.34 11.85 -10.58
N VAL A 333 -18.62 12.95 -9.88
CA VAL A 333 -19.79 13.08 -9.01
C VAL A 333 -21.02 13.36 -9.84
N ASN A 334 -22.04 12.54 -9.67
CA ASN A 334 -23.29 12.66 -10.40
C ASN A 334 -24.51 12.37 -9.50
N PRO A 335 -25.74 12.68 -9.95
CA PRO A 335 -26.95 12.51 -9.15
C PRO A 335 -27.27 11.09 -8.69
N GLU A 336 -26.63 10.05 -9.26
CA GLU A 336 -26.79 8.67 -8.80
C GLU A 336 -26.01 8.38 -7.50
N TRP A 337 -25.07 9.24 -7.11
CA TRP A 337 -24.31 9.06 -5.88
C TRP A 337 -25.23 9.24 -4.68
N PHE A 338 -25.24 8.26 -3.77
CA PHE A 338 -26.13 8.23 -2.60
C PHE A 338 -26.10 9.54 -1.79
N ASN A 339 -24.91 10.11 -1.59
CA ASN A 339 -24.71 11.33 -0.82
C ASN A 339 -24.67 12.62 -1.67
N TYR A 340 -25.22 12.60 -2.90
CA TYR A 340 -25.14 13.73 -3.84
C TYR A 340 -25.80 15.01 -3.31
N THR A 341 -26.98 14.91 -2.69
CA THR A 341 -27.73 16.06 -2.18
C THR A 341 -27.35 16.45 -0.75
N ASP A 342 -26.38 15.76 -0.14
CA ASP A 342 -26.03 15.91 1.27
C ASP A 342 -25.18 17.15 1.50
N GLN A 343 -25.87 18.29 1.61
CA GLN A 343 -25.24 19.58 1.69
C GLN A 343 -25.72 20.40 2.89
N THR A 344 -24.80 21.10 3.55
CA THR A 344 -25.20 22.15 4.49
C THR A 344 -25.72 23.38 3.75
N VAL A 345 -27.02 23.64 3.88
CA VAL A 345 -27.62 24.89 3.39
C VAL A 345 -27.10 26.07 4.22
N SER A 346 -26.40 26.98 3.54
CA SER A 346 -25.76 28.14 4.18
C SER A 346 -26.71 29.32 4.28
N ARG A 347 -26.62 30.10 5.37
CA ARG A 347 -27.40 31.33 5.55
C ARG A 347 -27.05 32.36 4.45
N PRO A 348 -27.97 33.27 4.07
CA PRO A 348 -27.70 34.27 3.02
C PRO A 348 -26.43 35.10 3.25
N LYS A 349 -26.15 35.49 4.51
CA LYS A 349 -24.91 36.20 4.87
C LYS A 349 -23.65 35.36 4.58
N THR A 350 -23.70 34.05 4.84
CA THR A 350 -22.59 33.13 4.57
C THR A 350 -22.39 32.95 3.06
N VAL A 351 -23.47 32.82 2.30
CA VAL A 351 -23.42 32.76 0.83
C VAL A 351 -22.79 34.02 0.23
N LYS A 352 -23.16 35.21 0.74
CA LYS A 352 -22.53 36.48 0.35
C LYS A 352 -21.03 36.54 0.65
N LYS A 353 -20.58 35.93 1.75
CA LYS A 353 -19.15 35.82 2.04
C LYS A 353 -18.45 34.88 1.05
N MET A 354 -19.05 33.73 0.75
CA MET A 354 -18.51 32.77 -0.22
C MET A 354 -18.35 33.40 -1.60
N SER A 355 -19.29 34.25 -2.03
CA SER A 355 -19.21 34.94 -3.34
C SER A 355 -18.06 35.93 -3.47
N CYS A 356 -17.44 36.37 -2.36
CA CYS A 356 -16.26 37.23 -2.40
C CYS A 356 -14.97 36.45 -2.69
N VAL A 357 -14.93 35.15 -2.38
CA VAL A 357 -13.70 34.35 -2.40
C VAL A 357 -13.43 33.81 -3.80
N ARG A 358 -12.25 34.10 -4.36
CA ARG A 358 -11.82 33.55 -5.67
C ARG A 358 -11.32 32.11 -5.55
N GLN A 359 -11.22 31.39 -6.66
CA GLN A 359 -10.66 30.02 -6.68
C GLN A 359 -9.24 30.02 -6.11
N GLY A 360 -8.93 29.05 -5.24
CA GLY A 360 -7.64 28.95 -4.56
C GLY A 360 -7.42 29.95 -3.41
N HIS A 361 -8.38 30.83 -3.15
CA HIS A 361 -8.31 31.85 -2.10
C HIS A 361 -9.13 31.47 -0.87
N ASN A 362 -9.05 32.28 0.18
CA ASN A 362 -9.70 32.05 1.47
C ASN A 362 -10.36 33.32 2.02
N PHE A 363 -10.62 33.35 3.34
CA PHE A 363 -11.24 34.48 4.02
C PHE A 363 -10.62 35.86 3.74
N LYS A 364 -9.36 35.94 3.31
CA LYS A 364 -8.68 37.21 2.99
C LYS A 364 -9.34 38.01 1.87
N ASP A 365 -10.07 37.33 0.98
CA ASP A 365 -10.85 37.99 -0.07
C ASP A 365 -12.16 38.62 0.47
N ILE A 366 -12.59 38.27 1.69
CA ILE A 366 -13.82 38.79 2.32
C ILE A 366 -13.49 40.09 3.07
N PRO A 367 -14.03 41.27 2.67
CA PRO A 367 -13.65 42.56 3.26
C PRO A 367 -13.79 42.64 4.78
N GLU A 368 -14.87 42.10 5.35
CA GLU A 368 -15.11 42.11 6.81
C GLU A 368 -14.23 41.14 7.61
N LEU A 369 -13.54 40.19 6.95
CA LEU A 369 -12.66 39.21 7.60
C LEU A 369 -11.18 39.38 7.25
N ARG A 370 -10.85 40.18 6.22
CA ARG A 370 -9.52 40.26 5.59
C ARG A 370 -8.38 40.45 6.58
N ASP A 371 -8.56 41.40 7.49
CA ASP A 371 -7.51 41.84 8.41
C ASP A 371 -7.61 41.20 9.80
N ASN A 372 -8.40 40.11 9.94
CA ASN A 372 -8.56 39.43 11.23
C ASN A 372 -7.32 38.54 11.51
N PRO A 373 -6.47 38.89 12.50
CA PRO A 373 -5.24 38.15 12.78
C PRO A 373 -5.50 36.79 13.44
N ASN A 374 -6.70 36.58 13.99
CA ASN A 374 -7.09 35.34 14.65
C ASN A 374 -7.73 34.32 13.69
N MET A 375 -7.76 34.64 12.40
CA MET A 375 -8.40 33.79 11.39
C MET A 375 -7.37 32.89 10.71
N HIS A 376 -7.60 31.58 10.78
CA HIS A 376 -6.76 30.60 10.11
C HIS A 376 -7.00 30.59 8.58
N SER A 377 -5.93 30.31 7.82
CA SER A 377 -5.92 30.34 6.34
C SER A 377 -6.77 29.26 5.68
N ASP A 378 -7.19 28.25 6.44
CA ASP A 378 -8.10 27.18 6.02
C ASP A 378 -9.57 27.61 5.99
N ARG A 379 -9.90 28.79 6.55
CA ARG A 379 -11.28 29.24 6.66
C ARG A 379 -11.78 29.91 5.38
N TYR A 380 -13.01 29.57 4.99
CA TYR A 380 -13.64 30.05 3.74
C TYR A 380 -12.76 29.79 2.52
N TYR A 381 -12.01 28.69 2.51
CA TYR A 381 -11.18 28.33 1.37
C TYR A 381 -12.06 27.87 0.20
N ARG A 382 -11.92 28.51 -0.97
CA ARG A 382 -12.53 28.03 -2.20
C ARG A 382 -11.54 27.16 -2.96
N LEU A 383 -11.98 25.95 -3.27
CA LEU A 383 -11.17 25.01 -4.03
C LEU A 383 -10.75 25.62 -5.37
N ASP A 384 -9.48 25.40 -5.73
CA ASP A 384 -8.98 25.62 -7.08
C ASP A 384 -9.17 24.32 -7.88
N PRO A 385 -9.93 24.36 -9.01
CA PRO A 385 -10.19 23.16 -9.80
C PRO A 385 -8.93 22.52 -10.37
N ASN A 386 -7.84 23.29 -10.58
CA ASN A 386 -6.63 22.81 -11.23
C ASN A 386 -5.52 22.44 -10.23
N SER A 387 -5.82 22.49 -8.93
CA SER A 387 -4.90 22.14 -7.85
C SER A 387 -5.46 20.97 -7.02
N PRO A 388 -4.63 20.29 -6.21
CA PRO A 388 -5.12 19.33 -5.23
C PRO A 388 -5.94 20.01 -4.14
N SER A 389 -6.88 19.28 -3.54
CA SER A 389 -7.65 19.79 -2.41
C SER A 389 -6.75 19.97 -1.18
N PRO A 390 -6.99 20.99 -0.34
CA PRO A 390 -6.45 21.00 1.02
C PRO A 390 -6.96 19.78 1.81
N THR A 391 -6.44 19.59 3.02
CA THR A 391 -6.95 18.54 3.92
C THR A 391 -8.43 18.77 4.21
N ILE A 392 -9.26 17.78 3.88
CA ILE A 392 -10.66 17.79 4.23
C ILE A 392 -10.80 17.48 5.71
N VAL A 393 -11.33 18.43 6.46
CA VAL A 393 -11.80 18.28 7.84
C VAL A 393 -13.31 18.43 7.84
N ASN A 394 -13.97 18.61 8.98
CA ASN A 394 -15.40 18.96 8.98
C ASN A 394 -15.62 20.32 8.27
N TRP A 395 -15.97 20.27 6.98
CA TRP A 395 -16.05 21.43 6.09
C TRP A 395 -17.29 22.29 6.31
N ARG A 396 -18.20 21.88 7.20
CA ARG A 396 -19.27 22.74 7.72
C ARG A 396 -18.73 23.73 8.75
N LYS A 397 -17.82 23.30 9.62
CA LYS A 397 -17.21 24.15 10.67
C LYS A 397 -16.16 25.11 10.09
N LEU A 398 -15.38 24.62 9.13
CA LEU A 398 -14.45 25.40 8.32
C LEU A 398 -14.94 25.35 6.87
N PRO A 399 -15.74 26.35 6.43
CA PRO A 399 -16.37 26.32 5.12
C PRO A 399 -15.37 26.09 3.99
N LEU A 400 -15.41 24.88 3.42
CA LEU A 400 -14.71 24.53 2.18
C LEU A 400 -15.69 24.74 1.03
N ILE A 401 -15.37 25.66 0.13
CA ILE A 401 -16.29 26.19 -0.87
C ILE A 401 -16.08 25.47 -2.20
N HIS A 402 -17.17 25.10 -2.87
CA HIS A 402 -17.17 24.53 -4.22
C HIS A 402 -16.39 25.42 -5.21
N PRO A 403 -15.64 24.88 -6.19
CA PRO A 403 -14.81 25.69 -7.09
C PRO A 403 -15.54 26.80 -7.83
N THR A 404 -16.79 26.57 -8.22
CA THR A 404 -17.56 27.51 -9.07
C THR A 404 -18.81 28.06 -8.39
N GLU A 405 -19.30 27.43 -7.33
CA GLU A 405 -20.60 27.75 -6.74
C GLU A 405 -20.45 28.35 -5.34
N ASN A 406 -21.40 29.19 -4.92
CA ASN A 406 -21.36 29.89 -3.63
C ASN A 406 -21.94 29.03 -2.50
N ARG A 407 -21.42 27.82 -2.37
CA ARG A 407 -21.95 26.78 -1.48
C ARG A 407 -20.81 25.90 -0.95
N THR A 408 -21.06 25.21 0.16
CA THR A 408 -20.12 24.18 0.65
C THR A 408 -20.21 22.91 -0.18
N LEU A 409 -19.22 22.02 -0.07
CA LEU A 409 -19.28 20.72 -0.73
C LEU A 409 -20.43 19.86 -0.23
N THR A 410 -20.96 19.03 -1.13
CA THR A 410 -21.80 17.89 -0.75
C THR A 410 -20.93 16.78 -0.15
N VAL A 411 -21.53 15.83 0.57
CA VAL A 411 -20.79 14.67 1.10
C VAL A 411 -20.23 13.81 -0.04
N ALA A 412 -20.94 13.67 -1.16
CA ALA A 412 -20.43 13.02 -2.37
C ALA A 412 -19.17 13.70 -2.93
N GLU A 413 -19.17 15.04 -3.05
CA GLU A 413 -18.01 15.79 -3.54
C GLU A 413 -16.80 15.67 -2.62
N ALA A 414 -17.01 15.73 -1.31
CA ALA A 414 -15.95 15.50 -0.34
C ALA A 414 -15.42 14.06 -0.37
N SER A 415 -16.30 13.08 -0.55
CA SER A 415 -15.94 11.66 -0.71
C SER A 415 -15.09 11.42 -1.96
N ALA A 416 -15.44 12.04 -3.08
CA ALA A 416 -14.66 12.01 -4.32
C ALA A 416 -13.24 12.55 -4.12
N LEU A 417 -13.12 13.67 -3.41
CA LEU A 417 -11.82 14.24 -3.05
C LEU A 417 -11.04 13.37 -2.07
N MET A 418 -11.69 12.53 -1.26
CA MET A 418 -11.01 11.50 -0.45
C MET A 418 -10.61 10.25 -1.27
N GLY A 419 -10.92 10.25 -2.57
CA GLY A 419 -10.57 9.21 -3.53
C GLY A 419 -11.60 8.09 -3.67
N PHE A 420 -12.78 8.21 -3.05
CA PHE A 420 -13.84 7.21 -3.13
C PHE A 420 -14.81 7.50 -4.27
N ASP A 421 -15.44 6.45 -4.80
CA ASP A 421 -16.46 6.54 -5.84
C ASP A 421 -17.85 6.23 -5.24
N LYS A 422 -18.89 6.17 -6.09
CA LYS A 422 -20.31 6.01 -5.68
C LYS A 422 -20.62 4.77 -4.83
N ASP A 423 -19.73 3.78 -4.83
CA ASP A 423 -19.88 2.53 -4.09
C ASP A 423 -19.74 2.71 -2.58
N PHE A 424 -19.10 3.78 -2.11
CA PHE A 424 -18.92 4.03 -0.68
C PHE A 424 -19.94 5.06 -0.18
N GLN A 425 -20.80 4.64 0.75
CA GLN A 425 -21.94 5.45 1.20
C GLN A 425 -21.80 5.82 2.68
N PHE A 426 -22.11 7.08 3.00
CA PHE A 426 -22.14 7.56 4.38
C PHE A 426 -23.58 7.65 4.89
N HIS A 427 -23.82 7.13 6.10
CA HIS A 427 -25.10 7.09 6.79
C HIS A 427 -25.09 7.91 8.09
N GLY A 428 -26.27 8.10 8.67
CA GLY A 428 -26.50 8.94 9.86
C GLY A 428 -26.91 10.38 9.55
N SER A 429 -26.82 11.25 10.55
CA SER A 429 -27.14 12.68 10.38
C SER A 429 -26.17 13.34 9.39
N LEU A 430 -26.57 14.46 8.77
CA LEU A 430 -25.69 15.18 7.84
C LEU A 430 -24.35 15.58 8.48
N ASP A 431 -24.39 16.06 9.74
CA ASP A 431 -23.18 16.41 10.48
C ASP A 431 -22.29 15.19 10.77
N SER A 432 -22.90 14.04 11.10
CA SER A 432 -22.18 12.77 11.27
C SER A 432 -21.49 12.34 9.97
N ARG A 433 -22.21 12.33 8.84
CA ARG A 433 -21.65 11.99 7.52
C ARG A 433 -20.45 12.87 7.14
N GLN A 434 -20.57 14.18 7.36
CA GLN A 434 -19.48 15.15 7.13
C GLN A 434 -18.28 14.89 8.06
N GLN A 435 -18.53 14.57 9.33
CA GLN A 435 -17.48 14.27 10.30
C GLN A 435 -16.77 12.95 9.98
N GLN A 436 -17.51 11.91 9.59
CA GLN A 436 -16.98 10.61 9.15
C GLN A 436 -16.00 10.80 7.98
N CYS A 437 -16.44 11.49 6.92
CA CYS A 437 -15.61 11.75 5.74
C CYS A 437 -14.35 12.57 6.07
N GLY A 438 -14.44 13.60 6.92
CA GLY A 438 -13.26 14.39 7.31
C GLY A 438 -12.27 13.63 8.21
N ASN A 439 -12.77 12.71 9.03
CA ASN A 439 -11.94 11.90 9.93
C ASN A 439 -11.22 10.77 9.22
N GLY A 440 -11.85 10.14 8.22
CA GLY A 440 -11.34 8.90 7.63
C GLY A 440 -10.03 9.01 6.86
N CYS A 441 -9.43 7.85 6.58
CA CYS A 441 -8.26 7.73 5.73
C CYS A 441 -8.63 7.93 4.26
N THR A 442 -7.73 8.49 3.45
CA THR A 442 -7.95 8.59 2.00
C THR A 442 -7.72 7.24 1.34
N LEU A 443 -8.42 6.97 0.23
CA LEU A 443 -8.33 5.67 -0.44
C LEU A 443 -6.91 5.36 -0.91
N ALA A 444 -6.18 6.37 -1.38
CA ALA A 444 -4.82 6.20 -1.89
C ALA A 444 -3.83 5.77 -0.78
N ILE A 445 -3.91 6.39 0.40
CA ILE A 445 -3.11 5.98 1.56
C ILE A 445 -3.53 4.57 2.02
N GLY A 446 -4.83 4.27 2.08
CA GLY A 446 -5.31 2.93 2.43
C GLY A 446 -4.78 1.84 1.48
N LYS A 447 -4.79 2.10 0.17
CA LYS A 447 -4.21 1.20 -0.85
C LYS A 447 -2.71 1.00 -0.66
N LEU A 448 -1.94 2.08 -0.40
CA LEU A 448 -0.51 1.97 -0.13
C LEU A 448 -0.24 1.04 1.07
N ILE A 449 -0.95 1.26 2.18
CA ILE A 449 -0.80 0.44 3.39
C ILE A 449 -1.10 -1.03 3.06
N LYS A 450 -2.24 -1.27 2.41
CA LYS A 450 -2.69 -2.62 2.05
C LYS A 450 -1.69 -3.35 1.19
N GLU A 451 -1.20 -2.74 0.09
CA GLU A 451 -0.22 -3.40 -0.78
C GLU A 451 1.11 -3.66 -0.07
N THR A 452 1.57 -2.71 0.75
CA THR A 452 2.81 -2.86 1.51
C THR A 452 2.74 -4.06 2.46
N VAL A 453 1.63 -4.19 3.18
CA VAL A 453 1.39 -5.30 4.11
C VAL A 453 1.18 -6.62 3.35
N LYS A 454 0.38 -6.61 2.29
CA LYS A 454 0.11 -7.80 1.45
C LYS A 454 1.39 -8.41 0.94
N LYS A 455 2.30 -7.61 0.37
CA LYS A 455 3.58 -8.08 -0.15
C LYS A 455 4.37 -8.87 0.90
N VAL A 456 4.41 -8.37 2.13
CA VAL A 456 5.19 -8.99 3.22
C VAL A 456 4.51 -10.25 3.74
N LEU A 457 3.18 -10.21 3.97
CA LEU A 457 2.42 -11.38 4.41
C LEU A 457 2.53 -12.53 3.40
N VAL A 458 2.31 -12.24 2.11
CA VAL A 458 2.44 -13.24 1.04
C VAL A 458 3.87 -13.79 0.99
N ALA A 459 4.89 -12.93 1.06
CA ALA A 459 6.28 -13.38 1.03
C ALA A 459 6.66 -14.25 2.24
N PHE A 460 6.11 -13.98 3.42
CA PHE A 460 6.36 -14.76 4.63
C PHE A 460 5.72 -16.14 4.56
N HIS A 461 4.44 -16.21 4.22
CA HIS A 461 3.72 -17.48 4.20
C HIS A 461 4.05 -18.35 2.98
N ASN A 462 4.40 -17.76 1.83
CA ASN A 462 4.90 -18.54 0.69
C ASN A 462 6.26 -19.20 0.96
N LYS A 463 7.11 -18.61 1.82
CA LYS A 463 8.36 -19.26 2.26
C LYS A 463 8.12 -20.46 3.18
N GLY A 464 6.98 -20.50 3.89
CA GLY A 464 6.58 -21.61 4.76
C GLY A 464 5.91 -22.78 4.03
N ASN A 465 5.41 -22.56 2.82
CA ASN A 465 4.75 -23.58 1.98
C ASN A 465 5.69 -24.32 1.01
N VAL A 466 7.01 -24.23 1.20
CA VAL A 466 7.91 -25.18 0.53
C VAL A 466 7.67 -26.54 1.20
N PRO A 467 7.16 -27.56 0.48
CA PRO A 467 7.07 -28.89 1.07
C PRO A 467 8.48 -29.28 1.48
N VAL A 468 8.68 -29.55 2.78
CA VAL A 468 9.80 -30.39 3.19
C VAL A 468 9.49 -31.75 2.56
N ILE A 469 10.15 -32.03 1.44
CA ILE A 469 10.21 -33.37 0.89
C ILE A 469 11.19 -34.09 1.82
N ASP A 470 10.64 -34.91 2.71
CA ASP A 470 11.39 -35.94 3.44
C ASP A 470 12.05 -36.92 2.45
#